data_AF-A0A5N6Z9R6-F1
#
_entry.id   AF-A0A5N6Z9R6-F1
#
_cell.length_a   1.000
_cell.length_b   1.000
_cell.length_c   1.000
_cell.angle_alpha   90.00
_cell.angle_beta   90.00
_cell.angle_gamma   90.00
#
_symmetry.space_group_name_H-M   'P 1'
#
loop_
_entity.id
_entity.type
_entity.pdbx_description
1 polymer ?
#
loop_
_entity_poly.entity_id
_entity_poly.type
_entity_poly.pdbx_seq_one_letter_code
_entity_poly.pdbx_strand_id
1 'polypeptide(L)'
;MSRLELDTPSHISNIRGIPKDVLLEELLLNAVFAYDYGGDPPEINMEEAWYIYEMAEAQNTGLRIVCGRCLGIDIRFDEVSSLYYDSYNGEGKCRELVERLRQEYPLDP
;
A
#
# COMPACT_ATOMS: atom_id res chain seq x y z
N MET A 1 3.37 34.14 0.56
CA MET A 1 2.67 33.88 -0.72
C MET A 1 2.22 32.44 -0.68
N SER A 2 0.92 32.19 -0.66
CA SER A 2 0.34 30.86 -0.49
C SER A 2 0.65 30.01 -1.72
N ARG A 3 1.46 28.97 -1.53
CA ARG A 3 1.50 27.87 -2.48
C ARG A 3 0.17 27.15 -2.30
N LEU A 4 -0.64 27.09 -3.36
CA LEU A 4 -1.79 26.22 -3.39
C LEU A 4 -1.32 24.83 -2.98
N GLU A 5 -1.68 24.40 -1.77
CA GLU A 5 -1.95 23.00 -1.52
C GLU A 5 -3.13 22.70 -2.44
N LEU A 6 -2.84 22.30 -3.68
CA LEU A 6 -3.82 21.61 -4.50
C LEU A 6 -4.27 20.45 -3.62
N ASP A 7 -5.54 20.49 -3.19
CA ASP A 7 -6.23 19.43 -2.48
C ASP A 7 -5.83 18.12 -3.14
N THR A 8 -4.84 17.44 -2.54
CA THR A 8 -4.39 16.18 -3.07
C THR A 8 -5.58 15.27 -2.87
N PRO A 9 -6.13 14.65 -3.94
CA PRO A 9 -7.37 13.91 -3.81
C PRO A 9 -7.30 12.97 -2.61
N SER A 10 -8.40 12.79 -1.86
CA SER A 10 -8.40 12.08 -0.57
C SER A 10 -7.84 10.65 -0.62
N HIS A 11 -7.69 10.09 -1.82
CA HIS A 11 -7.14 8.77 -2.10
C HIS A 11 -5.68 8.78 -2.59
N ILE A 12 -5.06 9.93 -2.80
CA ILE A 12 -3.64 10.00 -3.14
C ILE A 12 -2.84 10.14 -1.84
N SER A 13 -1.82 9.30 -1.71
CA SER A 13 -0.89 9.32 -0.58
C SER A 13 0.55 9.44 -1.07
N ASN A 14 1.33 10.33 -0.45
CA ASN A 14 2.76 10.46 -0.70
C ASN A 14 3.53 9.43 0.15
N ILE A 15 4.16 8.49 -0.51
CA ILE A 15 4.94 7.40 0.09
C ILE A 15 6.45 7.56 -0.12
N ARG A 16 6.90 8.69 -0.68
CA ARG A 16 8.32 8.98 -0.85
C ARG A 16 9.08 8.83 0.46
N GLY A 17 10.26 8.23 0.41
CA GLY A 17 11.13 8.03 1.59
C GLY A 17 10.71 6.89 2.53
N ILE A 18 9.53 6.30 2.35
CA ILE A 18 9.15 5.06 3.06
C ILE A 18 9.74 3.87 2.28
N PRO A 19 10.53 2.97 2.91
CA PRO A 19 11.00 1.75 2.26
C PRO A 19 9.82 0.91 1.73
N LYS A 20 9.95 0.38 0.51
CA LYS A 20 8.83 -0.29 -0.19
C LYS A 20 8.45 -1.62 0.47
N ASP A 21 9.42 -2.35 0.98
CA ASP A 21 9.26 -3.56 1.78
C ASP A 21 8.48 -3.28 3.07
N VAL A 22 8.83 -2.22 3.79
CA VAL A 22 8.13 -1.77 5.00
C VAL A 22 6.68 -1.35 4.70
N LEU A 23 6.47 -0.56 3.64
CA LEU A 23 5.13 -0.18 3.22
C LEU A 23 4.29 -1.41 2.82
N LEU A 24 4.88 -2.34 2.07
CA LEU A 24 4.22 -3.56 1.64
C LEU A 24 3.80 -4.43 2.83
N GLU A 25 4.70 -4.62 3.80
CA GLU A 25 4.41 -5.35 5.03
C GLU A 25 3.26 -4.72 5.81
N GLU A 26 3.29 -3.40 5.99
CA GLU A 26 2.26 -2.68 6.74
C GLU A 26 0.89 -2.74 6.05
N LEU A 27 0.86 -2.63 4.71
CA LEU A 27 -0.37 -2.82 3.93
C LEU A 27 -0.89 -4.25 4.07
N LEU A 28 -0.02 -5.27 4.02
CA LEU A 28 -0.42 -6.67 4.17
C LEU A 28 -0.97 -6.99 5.56
N LEU A 29 -0.34 -6.48 6.62
CA LEU A 29 -0.79 -6.70 7.99
C LEU A 29 -2.20 -6.14 8.25
N ASN A 30 -2.60 -5.11 7.50
CA ASN A 30 -3.88 -4.42 7.66
C ASN A 30 -4.90 -4.73 6.57
N ALA A 31 -4.53 -5.53 5.56
CA ALA A 31 -5.41 -5.88 4.47
C ALA A 31 -6.35 -7.03 4.83
N VAL A 32 -7.59 -6.94 4.34
CA VAL A 32 -8.58 -8.01 4.46
C VAL A 32 -8.20 -9.20 3.58
N PHE A 33 -8.62 -10.39 3.98
CA PHE A 33 -8.42 -11.61 3.21
C PHE A 33 -9.25 -11.59 1.93
N ALA A 34 -8.68 -12.15 0.86
CA ALA A 34 -9.41 -12.39 -0.37
C ALA A 34 -10.50 -13.44 -0.12
N TYR A 35 -11.71 -13.16 -0.61
CA TYR A 35 -12.93 -13.94 -0.33
C TYR A 35 -12.85 -15.42 -0.76
N ASP A 36 -11.96 -15.76 -1.67
CA ASP A 36 -11.73 -17.12 -2.20
C ASP A 36 -10.70 -17.92 -1.39
N TYR A 37 -10.13 -17.35 -0.33
CA TYR A 37 -9.20 -18.06 0.55
C TYR A 37 -9.97 -19.01 1.48
N GLY A 38 -10.10 -20.27 1.06
CA GLY A 38 -10.91 -21.30 1.70
C GLY A 38 -10.36 -21.86 3.03
N GLY A 39 -9.80 -21.03 3.91
CA GLY A 39 -9.22 -21.47 5.19
C GLY A 39 -8.76 -20.33 6.11
N ASP A 40 -8.06 -20.69 7.18
CA ASP A 40 -7.40 -19.73 8.07
C ASP A 40 -6.44 -18.83 7.27
N PRO A 41 -6.31 -17.55 7.65
CA PRO A 41 -5.46 -16.65 6.91
C PRO A 41 -4.00 -17.09 6.95
N PRO A 42 -3.32 -17.11 5.79
CA PRO A 42 -1.94 -17.55 5.73
C PRO A 42 -1.07 -16.53 6.47
N GLU A 43 -0.03 -17.02 7.13
CA GLU A 43 1.05 -16.16 7.61
C GLU A 43 1.61 -15.32 6.46
N ILE A 44 2.03 -14.09 6.77
CA ILE A 44 2.65 -13.22 5.77
C ILE A 44 4.06 -13.72 5.53
N ASN A 45 4.34 -14.14 4.30
CA ASN A 45 5.70 -14.42 3.84
C ASN A 45 6.22 -13.20 3.07
N MET A 46 7.10 -12.42 3.71
CA MET A 46 7.63 -11.20 3.08
C MET A 46 8.58 -11.47 1.90
N GLU A 47 9.22 -12.65 1.84
CA GLU A 47 10.02 -13.04 0.67
C GLU A 47 9.11 -13.26 -0.55
N GLU A 48 8.01 -13.98 -0.36
CA GLU A 48 6.99 -14.18 -1.40
C GLU A 48 6.31 -12.86 -1.80
N ALA A 49 5.94 -12.04 -0.83
CA ALA A 49 5.31 -10.75 -1.08
C ALA A 49 6.23 -9.82 -1.89
N TRP A 50 7.51 -9.78 -1.54
CA TRP A 50 8.50 -8.99 -2.25
C TRP A 50 8.71 -9.49 -3.67
N TYR A 51 8.80 -10.80 -3.88
CA TYR A 51 8.85 -11.39 -5.22
C TYR A 51 7.63 -11.02 -6.07
N ILE A 52 6.42 -11.04 -5.50
CA ILE A 52 5.19 -10.62 -6.20
C ILE A 52 5.26 -9.13 -6.56
N TYR A 53 5.80 -8.29 -5.69
CA TYR A 53 6.02 -6.87 -5.97
C TYR A 53 6.99 -6.65 -7.13
N GLU A 54 8.16 -7.29 -7.12
CA GLU A 54 9.14 -7.19 -8.21
C GLU A 54 8.52 -7.66 -9.54
N MET A 55 7.68 -8.69 -9.49
CA MET A 55 6.99 -9.18 -10.68
C MET A 55 5.93 -8.22 -11.21
N ALA A 56 5.15 -7.61 -10.32
CA ALA A 56 4.18 -6.58 -10.69
C ALA A 56 4.89 -5.37 -11.31
N GLU A 57 6.03 -4.95 -10.74
CA GLU A 57 6.87 -3.87 -11.25
C GLU A 57 7.42 -4.17 -12.65
N ALA A 58 8.02 -5.34 -12.84
CA ALA A 58 8.54 -5.76 -14.14
C ALA A 58 7.47 -5.83 -15.24
N GLN A 59 6.23 -6.13 -14.87
CA GLN A 59 5.08 -6.23 -15.80
C GLN A 59 4.33 -4.91 -15.97
N ASN A 60 4.76 -3.85 -15.29
CA ASN A 60 4.08 -2.57 -15.22
C ASN A 60 2.61 -2.67 -14.74
N THR A 61 2.40 -3.46 -13.69
CA THR A 61 1.10 -3.71 -13.08
C THR A 61 1.12 -3.34 -11.59
N GLY A 62 -0.05 -3.12 -10.99
CA GLY A 62 -0.19 -2.93 -9.55
C GLY A 62 -0.39 -4.25 -8.80
N LEU A 63 -0.20 -4.23 -7.49
CA LEU A 63 -0.48 -5.35 -6.59
C LEU A 63 -1.99 -5.55 -6.49
N ARG A 64 -2.49 -6.75 -6.76
CA ARG A 64 -3.93 -7.06 -6.64
C ARG A 64 -4.22 -7.90 -5.41
N ILE A 65 -3.69 -9.12 -5.40
CA ILE A 65 -3.78 -10.04 -4.27
C ILE A 65 -2.35 -10.48 -3.96
N VAL A 66 -1.94 -10.35 -2.71
CA VAL A 66 -0.60 -10.71 -2.23
C VAL A 66 -0.76 -11.49 -0.93
N CYS A 67 -0.13 -12.67 -0.81
CA CYS A 67 -0.26 -13.56 0.35
C CYS A 67 -1.73 -13.74 0.81
N GLY A 68 -2.66 -13.94 -0.13
CA GLY A 68 -4.08 -14.14 0.15
C GLY A 68 -4.87 -12.90 0.60
N ARG A 69 -4.30 -11.69 0.48
CA ARG A 69 -4.91 -10.43 0.94
C ARG A 69 -5.18 -9.45 -0.20
N CYS A 70 -6.26 -8.69 -0.09
CA CYS A 70 -6.67 -7.69 -1.09
C CYS A 70 -5.83 -6.41 -0.96
N LEU A 71 -4.85 -6.22 -1.86
CA LEU A 71 -4.09 -4.97 -1.89
C LEU A 71 -4.65 -3.98 -2.91
N GLY A 72 -4.77 -4.33 -4.19
CA GLY A 72 -5.30 -3.41 -5.21
C GLY A 72 -4.59 -2.04 -5.25
N ILE A 73 -3.25 -2.00 -5.17
CA ILE A 73 -2.48 -0.75 -5.09
C ILE A 73 -1.17 -0.85 -5.87
N ASP A 74 -0.73 0.26 -6.42
CA ASP A 74 0.55 0.39 -7.10
C ASP A 74 1.49 1.23 -6.24
N ILE A 75 2.50 0.59 -5.64
CA ILE A 75 3.45 1.24 -4.72
C ILE A 75 4.80 1.57 -5.35
N ARG A 76 4.95 1.41 -6.67
CA ARG A 76 6.25 1.56 -7.35
C ARG A 76 6.76 3.00 -7.35
N PHE A 77 5.83 3.95 -7.37
CA PHE A 77 6.12 5.38 -7.45
C PHE A 77 6.17 6.05 -6.07
N ASP A 78 6.48 7.35 -6.05
CA ASP A 78 6.49 8.15 -4.82
C ASP A 78 5.09 8.54 -4.33
N GLU A 79 4.09 8.44 -5.21
CA GLU A 79 2.69 8.69 -4.90
C GLU A 79 1.85 7.49 -5.32
N VAL A 80 0.83 7.18 -4.54
CA VAL A 80 -0.06 6.05 -4.78
C VAL A 80 -1.51 6.48 -4.73
N SER A 81 -2.32 5.89 -5.60
CA SER A 81 -3.77 5.95 -5.49
C SER A 81 -4.27 4.76 -4.67
N SER A 82 -4.92 5.04 -3.55
CA SER A 82 -5.50 4.06 -2.65
C SER A 82 -6.93 3.67 -3.00
N LEU A 83 -7.52 4.19 -4.09
CA LEU A 83 -8.93 3.96 -4.42
C LEU A 83 -9.32 2.48 -4.38
N TYR A 84 -8.52 1.61 -5.01
CA TYR A 84 -8.79 0.19 -5.03
C TYR A 84 -8.48 -0.48 -3.68
N TYR A 85 -7.35 -0.17 -3.05
CA TYR A 85 -7.04 -0.68 -1.70
C TYR A 85 -8.13 -0.34 -0.69
N ASP A 86 -8.49 0.93 -0.58
CA ASP A 86 -9.47 1.43 0.39
C ASP A 86 -10.87 0.86 0.12
N SER A 87 -11.21 0.55 -1.14
CA SER A 87 -12.50 -0.08 -1.47
C SER A 87 -12.69 -1.46 -0.85
N TYR A 88 -11.59 -2.17 -0.57
CA TYR A 88 -11.61 -3.47 0.12
C TYR A 88 -11.28 -3.36 1.60
N ASN A 89 -10.38 -2.45 1.97
CA ASN A 89 -9.76 -2.42 3.30
C ASN A 89 -10.31 -1.32 4.23
N GLY A 90 -11.23 -0.48 3.72
CA GLY A 90 -11.83 0.64 4.44
C GLY A 90 -11.38 1.99 3.88
N GLU A 91 -12.32 2.92 3.74
CA GLU A 91 -12.05 4.26 3.22
C GLU A 91 -10.98 4.98 4.05
N GLY A 92 -9.94 5.51 3.39
CA GLY A 92 -8.84 6.23 4.02
C GLY A 92 -7.80 5.35 4.71
N LYS A 93 -7.93 4.02 4.65
CA LYS A 93 -7.05 3.10 5.37
C LYS A 93 -5.61 3.22 4.91
N CYS A 94 -5.34 3.28 3.60
CA CYS A 94 -3.98 3.45 3.10
C CYS A 94 -3.33 4.73 3.64
N ARG A 95 -4.08 5.84 3.70
CA ARG A 95 -3.57 7.12 4.19
C ARG A 95 -3.21 7.03 5.67
N GLU A 96 -4.06 6.45 6.50
CA GLU A 96 -3.79 6.21 7.92
C GLU A 96 -2.47 5.44 8.13
N LEU A 97 -2.25 4.39 7.34
CA LEU A 97 -1.02 3.58 7.40
C LEU A 97 0.21 4.38 6.99
N VAL A 98 0.11 5.14 5.88
CA VAL A 98 1.19 6.01 5.40
C VAL A 98 1.51 7.10 6.42
N GLU A 99 0.51 7.74 7.02
CA GLU A 99 0.68 8.76 8.06
C GLU A 99 1.34 8.21 9.33
N ARG A 100 1.03 6.97 9.71
CA ARG A 100 1.72 6.29 10.82
C ARG A 100 3.19 6.03 10.47
N LEU A 101 3.47 5.43 9.31
CA LEU A 101 4.85 5.19 8.86
C LEU A 101 5.62 6.50 8.70
N ARG A 102 4.95 7.61 8.34
CA ARG A 102 5.57 8.93 8.21
C ARG A 102 6.17 9.45 9.53
N GLN A 103 5.69 8.97 10.69
CA GLN A 103 6.28 9.30 11.99
C GLN A 103 7.70 8.71 12.14
N GLU A 104 7.97 7.58 11.49
CA GLU A 104 9.26 6.89 11.51
C GLU A 104 10.15 7.29 10.32
N TYR A 105 9.51 7.57 9.18
CA TYR A 105 10.15 7.94 7.92
C TYR A 105 9.72 9.34 7.48
N PRO A 106 10.08 10.42 8.20
CA PRO A 106 9.72 11.78 7.82
C PRO A 106 10.31 12.14 6.44
N LEU A 107 9.66 13.06 5.70
CA LEU A 107 10.09 13.50 4.36
C LEU A 107 11.35 14.40 4.36
N ASP A 108 12.12 14.41 5.45
CA ASP A 108 12.96 15.52 5.92
C ASP A 108 12.17 16.78 6.35
N PRO A 109 12.65 17.54 7.35
CA PRO A 109 12.01 18.75 7.89
C PRO A 109 12.05 19.96 6.95
#